data_AF-A0A2U0U6U2-F1
#
_entry.id   AF-A0A2U0U6U2-F1
#
_cell.length_a   1.000
_cell.length_b   1.000
_cell.length_c   1.000
_cell.angle_alpha   90.00
_cell.angle_beta   90.00
_cell.angle_gamma   90.00
#
_symmetry.space_group_name_H-M   'P 1'
#
loop_
_entity.id
_entity.type
_entity.pdbx_description
1 polymer ?
#
loop_
_entity_poly.entity_id
_entity_poly.type
_entity_poly.pdbx_seq_one_letter_code
_entity_poly.pdbx_strand_id
1 'polypeptide(L)' 'MGSFPLIRQHDSMECGITCLAMVRKFFRMKYSIEYLSRICFATTEGVSLLGINETALQLAVTYGKIR' A
#
# COMPACT_ATOMS: atom_id res chain seq x y z
N MET A 1 -10.87 18.79 5.07
CA MET A 1 -10.12 17.60 4.58
C MET A 1 -8.64 17.90 4.71
N GLY A 2 -7.85 16.98 5.27
CA GLY A 2 -6.40 17.19 5.37
C GLY A 2 -5.72 17.06 4.01
N SER A 3 -4.49 17.58 3.88
CA SER A 3 -3.66 17.35 2.69
C SER A 3 -3.53 15.86 2.41
N PHE A 4 -3.49 15.47 1.12
CA PHE A 4 -3.15 14.11 0.75
C PHE A 4 -1.74 13.78 1.28
N PRO A 5 -1.55 12.64 1.96
CA PRO A 5 -0.26 12.30 2.54
C PRO A 5 0.74 12.00 1.42
N LEU A 6 1.88 12.69 1.44
CA LEU A 6 3.01 12.35 0.60
C LEU A 6 3.97 11.45 1.38
N ILE A 7 4.25 10.28 0.83
CA ILE A 7 5.21 9.31 1.38
C ILE A 7 6.32 9.14 0.34
N ARG A 8 7.58 9.20 0.77
CA ARG A 8 8.73 8.93 -0.10
C ARG A 8 8.96 7.43 -0.16
N GLN A 9 9.07 6.89 -1.37
CA GLN A 9 9.44 5.49 -1.58
C GLN A 9 10.89 5.26 -1.10
N HIS A 10 11.11 4.13 -0.42
CA HIS A 10 12.44 3.75 0.08
C HIS A 10 13.28 3.13 -1.04
N ASP A 11 12.64 2.35 -1.90
CA ASP A 11 13.23 1.74 -3.09
C ASP A 11 12.61 2.30 -4.38
N SER A 12 13.38 2.32 -5.46
CA SER A 12 12.93 2.82 -6.76
C SER A 12 11.79 2.00 -7.37
N MET A 13 11.68 0.72 -7.00
CA MET A 13 10.68 -0.24 -7.46
C MET A 13 9.41 -0.25 -6.59
N GLU A 14 9.41 0.47 -5.46
CA GLU A 14 8.29 0.48 -4.50
C GLU A 14 7.27 1.60 -4.76
N CYS A 15 7.23 2.18 -5.95
CA CYS A 15 6.30 3.26 -6.29
C CYS A 15 4.83 2.83 -6.11
N GLY A 16 4.48 1.61 -6.52
CA GLY A 16 3.13 1.04 -6.36
C GLY A 16 2.75 0.82 -4.89
N ILE A 17 3.66 0.26 -4.10
CA ILE A 17 3.48 0.02 -2.66
C ILE A 17 3.29 1.34 -1.90
N THR A 18 4.11 2.33 -2.24
CA THR A 18 4.06 3.67 -1.63
C THR A 18 2.75 4.38 -1.94
N CYS A 19 2.27 4.29 -3.19
CA CYS A 19 0.95 4.80 -3.58
C CYS A 19 -0.17 4.16 -2.75
N LEU A 20 -0.14 2.84 -2.55
CA LEU A 20 -1.12 2.14 -1.71
C LEU A 20 -1.08 2.63 -0.25
N ALA A 21 0.12 2.87 0.28
CA ALA A 21 0.32 3.42 1.63
C ALA A 21 -0.29 4.83 1.77
N MET A 22 -0.08 5.70 0.78
CA MET A 22 -0.64 7.06 0.78
C MET A 22 -2.17 7.03 0.75
N VAL A 23 -2.77 6.21 -0.12
CA VAL A 23 -4.23 6.06 -0.21
C VAL A 23 -4.80 5.55 1.11
N ARG A 24 -4.22 4.50 1.71
CA ARG A 24 -4.69 3.99 3.03
C ARG A 24 -4.55 5.06 4.11
N LYS A 25 -3.42 5.77 4.17
CA LYS A 25 -3.19 6.83 5.16
C LYS A 25 -4.21 7.98 5.01
N PHE A 26 -4.60 8.31 3.78
CA PHE A 26 -5.67 9.29 3.50
C PHE A 26 -7.02 8.85 4.10
N PHE A 27 -7.36 7.57 4.00
CA PHE A 27 -8.53 6.96 4.65
C PHE A 27 -8.33 6.63 6.13
N ARG A 28 -7.36 7.25 6.80
CA ARG A 28 -7.02 7.07 8.23
C ARG A 28 -6.61 5.65 8.62
N MET A 29 -6.14 4.88 7.66
CA MET A 29 -5.63 3.54 7.84
C MET A 29 -4.11 3.58 7.81
N LYS A 30 -3.47 3.26 8.96
CA LYS A 30 -2.01 3.28 9.08
C LYS A 30 -1.45 1.87 8.87
N TYR A 31 -0.73 1.69 7.79
CA TYR A 31 0.16 0.56 7.57
C TYR A 31 1.60 1.06 7.44
N SER A 32 2.54 0.29 7.97
CA SER A 32 3.96 0.57 7.71
C SER A 32 4.31 0.14 6.28
N ILE A 33 5.29 0.81 5.68
CA ILE A 33 5.72 0.48 4.32
C ILE A 33 6.32 -0.92 4.32
N GLU A 34 7.07 -1.29 5.36
CA GLU A 34 7.68 -2.62 5.53
C GLU A 34 6.63 -3.74 5.62
N TYR A 35 5.43 -3.45 6.13
CA TYR A 35 4.33 -4.40 6.09
C TYR A 35 3.76 -4.51 4.68
N LEU A 36 3.52 -3.38 4.01
CA LEU A 36 2.98 -3.35 2.66
C LEU A 36 3.94 -4.01 1.64
N SER A 37 5.25 -3.78 1.72
CA SER A 37 6.25 -4.43 0.86
C SER A 37 6.33 -5.95 1.07
N ARG A 38 5.94 -6.46 2.24
CA ARG A 38 5.87 -7.92 2.49
C ARG A 38 4.67 -8.59 1.85
N ILE A 39 3.53 -7.88 1.76
CA ILE A 39 2.28 -8.43 1.20
C ILE A 39 2.05 -8.02 -0.26
N CYS A 40 2.78 -7.01 -0.73
CA CYS A 40 2.80 -6.54 -2.10
C CYS A 40 4.25 -6.55 -2.57
N PHE A 41 4.64 -7.64 -3.22
CA PHE A 41 6.03 -7.87 -3.56
C PHE A 41 6.44 -7.03 -4.78
N ALA A 42 7.51 -6.24 -4.63
CA ALA A 42 8.17 -5.57 -5.75
C ALA A 42 9.21 -6.50 -6.38
N THR A 43 9.22 -6.56 -7.70
CA THR A 43 10.30 -7.17 -8.48
C THR A 43 11.30 -6.08 -8.91
N THR A 44 12.36 -6.49 -9.60
CA THR A 44 13.29 -5.56 -10.27
C THR A 44 12.65 -4.70 -11.36
N GLU A 45 11.41 -5.02 -11.76
CA GLU A 45 10.62 -4.25 -12.73
C GLU A 45 9.51 -3.42 -12.05
N GLY A 46 9.46 -3.42 -10.71
CA GLY A 46 8.43 -2.75 -9.94
C GLY A 46 7.31 -3.69 -9.48
N VAL A 47 6.11 -3.13 -9.36
CA VAL A 47 4.94 -3.84 -8.83
C VAL A 47 3.87 -3.89 -9.91
N SER A 48 3.32 -5.09 -10.15
CA SER A 48 2.23 -5.25 -11.12
C SER A 48 0.91 -4.71 -10.56
N LEU A 49 0.02 -4.27 -11.46
CA LEU A 49 -1.34 -3.87 -11.07
C LEU A 49 -2.13 -5.01 -10.43
N LEU A 50 -1.90 -6.25 -10.87
CA LEU A 50 -2.51 -7.44 -10.24
C LEU A 50 -2.07 -7.57 -8.79
N GLY A 51 -0.77 -7.46 -8.50
CA GLY A 51 -0.24 -7.50 -7.13
C GLY A 51 -0.81 -6.39 -6.26
N ILE A 52 -0.93 -5.16 -6.78
CA ILE A 52 -1.57 -4.05 -6.06
C ILE A 52 -3.04 -4.38 -5.73
N ASN A 53 -3.79 -4.90 -6.71
CA ASN A 53 -5.20 -5.25 -6.53
C ASN A 53 -5.41 -6.35 -5.49
N GLU A 54 -4.61 -7.41 -5.55
CA GLU A 54 -4.65 -8.51 -4.58
C GLU A 54 -4.34 -8.03 -3.17
N THR A 55 -3.27 -7.22 -3.01
CA THR A 55 -2.95 -6.62 -1.72
C THR A 55 -4.09 -5.71 -1.23
N ALA A 56 -4.66 -4.86 -2.08
CA ALA A 56 -5.74 -3.96 -1.69
C ALA A 56 -6.98 -4.73 -1.19
N LEU A 57 -7.34 -5.82 -1.86
CA LEU A 57 -8.42 -6.73 -1.47
C LEU A 57 -8.11 -7.43 -0.14
N GLN A 58 -6.91 -7.96 0.04
CA GLN A 58 -6.48 -8.59 1.29
C GLN A 58 -6.62 -7.62 2.47
N LEU A 59 -6.12 -6.39 2.31
CA LEU A 59 -6.25 -5.34 3.32
C LEU A 59 -7.72 -5.03 3.60
N ALA A 60 -8.58 -4.93 2.57
CA ALA A 60 -10.00 -4.65 2.73
C ALA A 60 -10.75 -5.74 3.50
N VAL A 61 -10.46 -7.03 3.22
CA VAL A 61 -11.05 -8.17 3.94
C VAL A 61 -10.64 -8.17 5.41
N THR A 62 -9.38 -7.86 5.72
CA THR A 62 -8.92 -7.74 7.11
C THR A 62 -9.67 -6.63 7.87
N TYR A 63 -9.96 -5.49 7.23
CA TYR A 63 -10.75 -4.43 7.88
C TYR A 63 -12.22 -4.78 8.08
N GLY A 64 -12.83 -5.50 7.14
CA GLY A 64 -14.22 -5.95 7.26
C GLY A 64 -14.45 -6.94 8.41
N LYS A 65 -13.39 -7.62 8.88
CA LYS A 65 -13.43 -8.54 10.03
C LYS A 65 -13.17 -7.86 11.39
N ILE A 66 -12.76 -6.60 11.43
CA ILE A 66 -12.40 -5.86 12.66
C ILE A 66 -13.52 -4.87 13.09
N ARG A 67 -14.59 -4.73 12.30
CA ARG A 67 -15.85 -4.07 12.70
C ARG A 67 -16.91 -5.11 13.03
#